data_AF-A0A2V5XTD8-F1
#
_entry.id   AF-A0A2V5XTD8-F1
#
_cell.length_a   1.000
_cell.length_b   1.000
_cell.length_c   1.000
_cell.angle_alpha   90.00
_cell.angle_beta   90.00
_cell.angle_gamma   90.00
#
_symmetry.space_group_name_H-M   'P 1'
#
loop_
_entity.id
_entity.type
_entity.pdbx_description
1 polymer ?
#
loop_
_entity_poly.entity_id
_entity_poly.type
_entity_poly.pdbx_seq_one_letter_code
_entity_poly.pdbx_strand_id
1 'polypeptide(L)'
;MKIATASWLKQSLESWKAREQNKVANEIAAPGADYVLPKISDGGCIEDTWTATAAAPSARHYHTAVWTGTEMIVWGGLVPGAGGGVNTGGKYNPSTDSWIVTSTANAPDARYSHTAVWTGTEMIIWGGTSGFDLNTGGRYNPLTDSWLTTST
;
A
#
# COMPACT_ATOMS: atom_id res chain seq x y z
N MET A 1 40.07 38.61 -35.36
CA MET A 1 39.20 37.59 -34.74
C MET A 1 39.50 37.57 -33.25
N LYS A 2 38.62 38.11 -32.39
CA LYS A 2 38.80 38.11 -30.93
C LYS A 2 38.17 36.85 -30.38
N ILE A 3 38.97 35.94 -29.85
CA ILE A 3 38.49 34.79 -29.10
C ILE A 3 38.39 35.25 -27.65
N ALA A 4 37.20 35.18 -27.06
CA ALA A 4 36.99 35.43 -25.63
C ALA A 4 36.83 34.08 -24.94
N THR A 5 37.70 33.81 -23.96
CA THR A 5 37.60 32.62 -23.12
C THR A 5 36.62 32.91 -22.00
N ALA A 6 35.47 32.23 -21.99
CA ALA A 6 34.56 32.26 -20.85
C ALA A 6 34.98 31.18 -19.84
N SER A 7 35.39 31.57 -18.65
CA SER A 7 35.65 30.66 -17.53
C SER A 7 34.48 30.71 -16.56
N TRP A 8 33.79 29.59 -16.40
CA TRP A 8 32.74 29.41 -15.40
C TRP A 8 33.37 28.76 -14.17
N LEU A 9 33.72 29.56 -13.16
CA LEU A 9 34.18 29.02 -11.89
C LEU A 9 33.01 28.32 -11.20
N LYS A 10 33.06 26.99 -11.12
CA LYS A 10 32.14 26.24 -10.27
C LYS A 10 32.30 26.74 -8.84
N GLN A 11 31.18 27.08 -8.23
CA GLN A 11 31.11 27.44 -6.82
C GLN A 11 31.62 26.25 -6.00
N SER A 12 32.46 26.49 -4.99
CA SER A 12 32.86 25.42 -4.08
C SER A 12 31.66 24.92 -3.28
N LEU A 13 31.70 23.66 -2.84
CA LEU A 13 30.65 23.07 -2.02
C LEU A 13 30.40 23.91 -0.76
N GLU A 14 31.45 24.43 -0.13
CA GLU A 14 31.35 25.28 1.06
C GLU A 14 30.70 26.64 0.78
N SER A 15 31.04 27.29 -0.35
CA SER A 15 30.40 28.55 -0.74
C SER A 15 28.93 28.38 -1.12
N TRP A 16 28.58 27.23 -1.70
CA TRP A 16 27.19 26.87 -1.95
C TRP A 16 26.44 26.59 -0.64
N LYS A 17 27.02 25.74 0.24
CA LYS A 17 26.42 25.34 1.51
C LYS A 17 26.20 26.55 2.44
N ALA A 18 27.15 27.47 2.52
CA ALA A 18 27.01 28.69 3.31
C ALA A 18 25.82 29.58 2.86
N ARG A 19 25.47 29.57 1.56
CA ARG A 19 24.31 30.32 1.07
C ARG A 19 22.99 29.59 1.25
N GLU A 20 22.97 28.27 1.11
CA GLU A 20 21.73 27.50 1.06
C GLU A 20 21.33 26.89 2.41
N GLN A 21 22.27 26.68 3.34
CA GLN A 21 21.97 26.03 4.62
C GLN A 21 20.98 26.79 5.50
N ASN A 22 20.87 28.12 5.32
CA ASN A 22 19.94 28.97 6.08
C ASN A 22 18.67 29.31 5.28
N LYS A 23 18.55 28.84 4.03
CA LYS A 23 17.37 29.07 3.16
C LYS A 23 16.38 27.91 3.18
N VAL A 24 16.82 26.74 3.64
CA VAL A 24 15.96 25.60 3.88
C VAL A 24 15.57 25.63 5.34
N ALA A 25 14.27 25.65 5.63
CA ALA A 25 13.80 25.48 7.00
C ALA A 25 14.27 24.12 7.50
N ASN A 26 14.98 24.09 8.64
CA ASN A 26 15.42 22.85 9.30
C ASN A 26 14.24 22.01 9.82
N GLU A 27 13.03 22.57 9.80
CA GLU A 27 11.79 21.90 10.12
C GLU A 27 10.89 21.95 8.90
N ILE A 28 10.77 20.81 8.22
CA ILE A 28 9.54 20.53 7.49
C ILE A 28 8.54 20.21 8.60
N ALA A 29 7.67 21.17 8.94
CA ALA A 29 6.50 20.84 9.75
C ALA A 29 5.82 19.67 9.04
N ALA A 30 5.76 18.51 9.70
CA ALA A 30 4.85 17.46 9.26
C ALA A 30 3.50 18.16 9.05
N PRO A 31 2.83 18.02 7.89
CA PRO A 31 1.47 18.52 7.77
C PRO A 31 0.74 17.93 8.96
N GLY A 32 0.38 18.80 9.90
CA GLY A 32 -0.33 18.44 11.11
C GLY A 32 -1.69 17.95 10.65
N ALA A 33 -1.75 16.70 10.23
CA ALA A 33 -2.95 15.94 10.40
C ALA A 33 -3.08 15.85 11.91
N ASP A 34 -3.79 16.81 12.50
CA ASP A 34 -4.38 16.69 13.82
C ASP A 34 -5.40 15.56 13.72
N TYR A 35 -4.90 14.34 13.54
CA TYR A 35 -5.69 13.15 13.60
C TYR A 35 -5.87 12.85 15.08
N VAL A 36 -6.85 13.51 15.66
CA VAL A 36 -7.37 13.16 16.97
C VAL A 36 -8.13 11.86 16.76
N LEU A 37 -7.56 10.75 17.22
CA LEU A 37 -8.28 9.48 17.33
C LEU A 37 -9.62 9.77 18.02
N PRO A 38 -10.76 9.36 17.43
CA PRO A 38 -12.04 9.52 18.08
C PRO A 38 -11.96 8.95 19.49
N LYS A 39 -12.41 9.71 20.49
CA LYS A 39 -12.57 9.19 21.84
C LYS A 39 -13.56 8.03 21.74
N ILE A 40 -13.06 6.80 21.84
CA ILE A 40 -13.90 5.60 21.92
C ILE A 40 -14.77 5.82 23.16
N SER A 41 -16.10 5.86 22.96
CA SER A 41 -17.04 6.09 24.04
C SER A 41 -16.83 5.02 25.12
N ASP A 42 -16.73 5.44 26.39
CA ASP A 42 -16.66 4.56 27.56
C ASP A 42 -17.91 3.64 27.68
N GLY A 43 -18.91 3.85 26.82
CA GLY A 43 -20.07 3.00 26.59
C GLY A 43 -19.75 1.81 25.68
N GLY A 44 -19.04 0.83 26.24
CA GLY A 44 -19.38 -0.58 26.12
C GLY A 44 -19.32 -1.26 24.75
N CYS A 45 -18.10 -1.59 24.31
CA CYS A 45 -17.87 -2.91 23.73
C CYS A 45 -17.95 -3.97 24.85
N ILE A 46 -19.12 -4.16 25.46
CA ILE A 46 -19.31 -5.12 26.58
C ILE A 46 -19.68 -6.53 26.09
N GLU A 47 -20.05 -6.67 24.83
CA GLU A 47 -20.37 -7.96 24.24
C GLU A 47 -19.12 -8.54 23.56
N ASP A 48 -18.46 -9.48 24.24
CA ASP A 48 -17.38 -10.32 23.67
C ASP A 48 -17.99 -11.46 22.85
N THR A 49 -18.69 -11.07 21.79
CA THR A 49 -19.36 -12.00 20.88
C THR A 49 -18.86 -11.79 19.46
N TRP A 50 -18.39 -12.86 18.85
CA TRP A 50 -17.84 -12.85 17.49
C TRP A 50 -18.82 -13.51 16.53
N THR A 51 -19.23 -12.78 15.50
CA THR A 51 -20.06 -13.31 14.41
C THR A 51 -19.25 -13.36 13.12
N ALA A 52 -19.34 -14.48 12.39
CA ALA A 52 -18.69 -14.60 11.09
C ALA A 52 -19.40 -13.74 10.05
N THR A 53 -18.62 -13.06 9.22
CA THR A 53 -19.15 -12.29 8.08
C THR A 53 -19.50 -13.21 6.93
N ALA A 54 -20.58 -12.90 6.20
CA ALA A 54 -21.02 -13.71 5.06
C ALA A 54 -20.15 -13.45 3.82
N ALA A 55 -19.96 -14.49 2.99
CA ALA A 55 -19.24 -14.41 1.70
C ALA A 55 -17.77 -13.93 1.78
N ALA A 56 -17.13 -14.06 2.94
CA ALA A 56 -15.70 -13.80 3.11
C ALA A 56 -14.84 -14.66 2.16
N PRO A 57 -13.63 -14.19 1.78
CA PRO A 57 -12.71 -14.98 0.98
C PRO A 57 -12.40 -16.35 1.60
N SER A 58 -12.12 -17.36 0.76
CA SER A 58 -11.71 -18.69 1.23
C SER A 58 -10.63 -18.62 2.29
N ALA A 59 -10.73 -19.51 3.29
CA ALA A 59 -9.76 -19.63 4.37
C ALA A 59 -8.33 -19.65 3.83
N ARG A 60 -7.51 -18.73 4.33
CA ARG A 60 -6.17 -18.46 3.79
C ARG A 60 -5.19 -17.99 4.85
N HIS A 61 -3.91 -18.26 4.64
CA HIS A 61 -2.81 -17.79 5.48
C HIS A 61 -1.71 -17.17 4.59
N TYR A 62 -0.78 -16.40 5.17
CA TYR A 62 0.22 -15.61 4.43
C TYR A 62 -0.36 -14.66 3.36
N HIS A 63 -1.62 -14.27 3.53
CA HIS A 63 -2.26 -13.20 2.78
C HIS A 63 -1.85 -11.86 3.39
N THR A 64 -2.12 -10.78 2.67
CA THR A 64 -2.03 -9.42 3.23
C THR A 64 -3.40 -8.80 3.33
N ALA A 65 -3.52 -7.85 4.25
CA ALA A 65 -4.70 -7.01 4.40
C ALA A 65 -4.26 -5.54 4.48
N VAL A 66 -4.99 -4.66 3.81
CA VAL A 66 -4.81 -3.20 3.94
C VAL A 66 -6.15 -2.52 4.23
N TRP A 67 -6.10 -1.39 4.92
CA TRP A 67 -7.27 -0.56 5.23
C TRP A 67 -7.26 0.70 4.34
N THR A 68 -8.35 0.94 3.61
CA THR A 68 -8.45 2.12 2.73
C THR A 68 -8.83 3.41 3.47
N GLY A 69 -9.29 3.28 4.71
CA GLY A 69 -10.04 4.32 5.44
C GLY A 69 -11.51 3.95 5.59
N THR A 70 -12.08 3.18 4.65
CA THR A 70 -13.50 2.79 4.63
C THR A 70 -13.75 1.31 4.37
N GLU A 71 -12.81 0.61 3.74
CA GLU A 71 -12.90 -0.81 3.38
C GLU A 71 -11.61 -1.54 3.72
N MET A 72 -11.70 -2.82 4.08
CA MET A 72 -10.55 -3.70 4.23
C MET A 72 -10.37 -4.50 2.95
N ILE A 73 -9.16 -4.57 2.41
CA ILE A 73 -8.84 -5.37 1.22
C ILE A 73 -7.94 -6.51 1.65
N VAL A 74 -8.35 -7.76 1.41
CA VAL A 74 -7.56 -8.98 1.64
C VAL A 74 -7.17 -9.57 0.29
N TRP A 75 -5.89 -9.90 0.09
CA TRP A 75 -5.43 -10.47 -1.17
C TRP A 75 -4.31 -11.51 -1.01
N GLY A 76 -4.32 -12.48 -1.93
CA GLY A 76 -3.31 -13.51 -2.07
C GLY A 76 -3.26 -14.50 -0.90
N GLY A 77 -2.08 -15.08 -0.68
CA GLY A 77 -1.84 -16.09 0.36
C GLY A 77 -2.03 -17.53 -0.13
N LEU A 78 -2.05 -18.46 0.81
CA LEU A 78 -2.23 -19.89 0.60
C LEU A 78 -3.62 -20.33 1.03
N VAL A 79 -4.35 -20.97 0.11
CA VAL A 79 -5.63 -21.62 0.38
C VAL A 79 -5.40 -23.14 0.48
N PRO A 80 -5.89 -23.81 1.54
CA PRO A 80 -5.79 -25.27 1.64
C PRO A 80 -6.33 -25.97 0.39
N GLY A 81 -5.54 -26.88 -0.19
CA GLY A 81 -5.90 -27.64 -1.38
C GLY A 81 -5.67 -26.93 -2.73
N ALA A 82 -5.22 -25.66 -2.76
CA ALA A 82 -4.97 -24.94 -4.00
C ALA A 82 -3.65 -25.31 -4.70
N GLY A 83 -2.74 -26.02 -4.03
CA GLY A 83 -1.44 -26.42 -4.60
C GLY A 83 -0.40 -25.29 -4.72
N GLY A 84 -0.70 -24.10 -4.21
CA GLY A 84 0.19 -22.94 -4.26
C GLY A 84 -0.47 -21.65 -3.76
N GLY A 85 0.17 -20.51 -4.05
CA GLY A 85 -0.40 -19.18 -3.83
C GLY A 85 -1.68 -18.98 -4.63
N VAL A 86 -2.51 -18.02 -4.21
CA VAL A 86 -3.66 -17.54 -4.98
C VAL A 86 -3.48 -16.08 -5.38
N ASN A 87 -4.14 -15.64 -6.44
CA ASN A 87 -4.26 -14.24 -6.86
C ASN A 87 -5.67 -13.68 -6.61
N THR A 88 -6.43 -14.34 -5.72
CA THR A 88 -7.79 -13.97 -5.36
C THR A 88 -7.81 -13.21 -4.04
N GLY A 89 -8.88 -12.46 -3.82
CA GLY A 89 -9.06 -11.62 -2.65
C GLY A 89 -10.50 -11.15 -2.49
N GLY A 90 -10.72 -10.27 -1.52
CA GLY A 90 -12.00 -9.61 -1.30
C GLY A 90 -11.84 -8.27 -0.62
N LYS A 91 -12.81 -7.38 -0.85
CA LYS A 91 -12.99 -6.11 -0.16
C LYS A 91 -14.16 -6.23 0.81
N TYR A 92 -13.92 -5.95 2.07
CA TYR A 92 -14.93 -5.91 3.11
C TYR A 92 -15.36 -4.46 3.36
N ASN A 93 -16.66 -4.21 3.25
CA ASN A 93 -17.29 -2.96 3.62
C ASN A 93 -18.02 -3.14 4.97
N PRO A 94 -17.52 -2.56 6.09
CA PRO A 94 -18.16 -2.69 7.39
C PRO A 94 -19.47 -1.91 7.53
N SER A 95 -19.74 -0.91 6.67
CA SER A 95 -21.02 -0.18 6.72
C SER A 95 -22.21 -1.03 6.26
N THR A 96 -21.94 -2.07 5.47
CA THR A 96 -22.94 -2.98 4.91
C THR A 96 -22.72 -4.44 5.32
N ASP A 97 -21.71 -4.70 6.15
CA ASP A 97 -21.27 -6.05 6.56
C ASP A 97 -21.17 -7.02 5.38
N SER A 98 -20.50 -6.59 4.31
CA SER A 98 -20.49 -7.32 3.05
C SER A 98 -19.11 -7.40 2.42
N TRP A 99 -18.83 -8.56 1.81
CA TRP A 99 -17.64 -8.77 1.00
C TRP A 99 -17.94 -8.70 -0.49
N ILE A 100 -17.01 -8.13 -1.25
CA ILE A 100 -16.99 -8.11 -2.71
C ILE A 100 -15.67 -8.73 -3.18
N VAL A 101 -15.73 -9.70 -4.09
CA VAL A 101 -14.52 -10.30 -4.66
C VAL A 101 -13.72 -9.26 -5.45
N THR A 102 -12.40 -9.26 -5.30
CA THR A 102 -11.54 -8.40 -6.12
C THR A 102 -11.38 -8.99 -7.52
N SER A 103 -11.32 -8.15 -8.55
CA SER A 103 -10.96 -8.58 -9.89
C SER A 103 -9.64 -9.34 -9.92
N THR A 104 -9.57 -10.38 -10.74
CA THR A 104 -8.34 -11.10 -11.07
C THR A 104 -7.77 -10.70 -12.43
N ALA A 105 -8.47 -9.83 -13.17
CA ALA A 105 -8.00 -9.35 -14.46
C ALA A 105 -6.77 -8.45 -14.26
N ASN A 106 -5.66 -8.80 -14.93
CA ASN A 106 -4.35 -8.14 -14.81
C ASN A 106 -3.77 -8.14 -13.38
N ALA A 107 -4.29 -8.95 -12.47
CA ALA A 107 -3.72 -9.10 -11.15
C ALA A 107 -2.32 -9.72 -11.24
N PRO A 108 -1.41 -9.41 -10.29
CA PRO A 108 -0.13 -10.09 -10.21
C PRO A 108 -0.29 -11.60 -10.09
N ASP A 109 0.73 -12.34 -10.51
CA ASP A 109 0.76 -13.79 -10.36
C ASP A 109 0.47 -14.20 -8.92
N ALA A 110 -0.20 -15.35 -8.81
CA ALA A 110 -0.62 -15.93 -7.55
C ALA A 110 0.57 -16.12 -6.61
N ARG A 111 0.45 -15.59 -5.39
CA ARG A 111 1.59 -15.47 -4.47
C ARG A 111 1.17 -15.46 -3.01
N TYR A 112 2.10 -15.80 -2.15
CA TYR A 112 1.98 -15.73 -0.70
C TYR A 112 3.23 -15.09 -0.08
N SER A 113 3.14 -14.69 1.19
CA SER A 113 4.23 -14.02 1.91
C SER A 113 4.75 -12.75 1.22
N HIS A 114 3.89 -12.09 0.43
CA HIS A 114 4.16 -10.81 -0.22
C HIS A 114 3.91 -9.66 0.76
N THR A 115 4.37 -8.46 0.42
CA THR A 115 4.05 -7.23 1.14
C THR A 115 2.93 -6.50 0.43
N ALA A 116 2.01 -5.88 1.19
CA ALA A 116 1.05 -4.94 0.66
C ALA A 116 1.07 -3.63 1.46
N VAL A 117 0.93 -2.50 0.76
CA VAL A 117 0.83 -1.17 1.36
C VAL A 117 -0.32 -0.38 0.74
N TRP A 118 -1.00 0.44 1.53
CA TRP A 118 -2.00 1.39 1.04
C TRP A 118 -1.37 2.75 0.81
N THR A 119 -1.58 3.34 -0.37
CA THR A 119 -1.02 4.65 -0.74
C THR A 119 -1.94 5.83 -0.38
N GLY A 120 -3.16 5.56 0.07
CA GLY A 120 -4.25 6.53 0.11
C GLY A 120 -5.24 6.38 -1.05
N THR A 121 -4.83 5.78 -2.17
CA THR A 121 -5.68 5.57 -3.35
C THR A 121 -5.60 4.18 -3.95
N GLU A 122 -4.49 3.47 -3.76
CA GLU A 122 -4.24 2.15 -4.32
C GLU A 122 -3.54 1.24 -3.31
N MET A 123 -3.78 -0.06 -3.43
CA MET A 123 -2.98 -1.08 -2.76
C MET A 123 -1.82 -1.47 -3.67
N ILE A 124 -0.59 -1.35 -3.20
CA ILE A 124 0.60 -1.88 -3.89
C ILE A 124 0.96 -3.21 -3.28
N ILE A 125 1.11 -4.24 -4.13
CA ILE A 125 1.61 -5.56 -3.77
C ILE A 125 3.01 -5.73 -4.37
N TRP A 126 3.95 -6.22 -3.58
CA TRP A 126 5.30 -6.48 -4.05
C TRP A 126 5.93 -7.74 -3.45
N GLY A 127 6.70 -8.43 -4.27
CA GLY A 127 7.48 -9.60 -3.86
C GLY A 127 6.63 -10.79 -3.48
N GLY A 128 7.07 -11.51 -2.45
CA GLY A 128 6.50 -12.80 -2.05
C GLY A 128 7.02 -13.95 -2.90
N THR A 129 6.32 -15.08 -2.86
CA THR A 129 6.74 -16.29 -3.54
C THR A 129 5.57 -17.05 -4.14
N SER A 130 5.83 -17.77 -5.23
CA SER A 130 4.93 -18.73 -5.89
C SER A 130 5.59 -20.12 -6.02
N GLY A 131 6.50 -20.44 -5.09
CA GLY A 131 7.45 -21.56 -5.20
C GLY A 131 8.89 -21.11 -5.51
N PHE A 132 9.07 -19.83 -5.84
CA PHE A 132 10.34 -19.12 -5.98
C PHE A 132 10.11 -17.65 -5.64
N ASP A 133 11.17 -16.95 -5.23
CA ASP A 133 11.07 -15.53 -4.86
C ASP A 133 10.71 -14.67 -6.06
N LEU A 134 9.74 -13.78 -5.87
CA LEU A 134 9.25 -12.87 -6.90
C LEU A 134 9.86 -11.48 -6.70
N ASN A 135 10.24 -10.85 -7.80
CA ASN A 135 10.66 -9.44 -7.86
C ASN A 135 9.64 -8.58 -8.63
N THR A 136 8.40 -9.05 -8.73
CA THR A 136 7.30 -8.39 -9.44
C THR A 136 6.22 -7.93 -8.47
N GLY A 137 5.29 -7.10 -8.94
CA GLY A 137 4.18 -6.58 -8.14
C GLY A 137 3.02 -6.07 -8.98
N GLY A 138 2.06 -5.43 -8.31
CA GLY A 138 0.94 -4.76 -8.96
C GLY A 138 0.27 -3.74 -8.05
N ARG A 139 -0.48 -2.84 -8.69
CA ARG A 139 -1.24 -1.76 -8.05
C ARG A 139 -2.72 -2.03 -8.27
N TYR A 140 -3.47 -2.12 -7.19
CA TYR A 140 -4.92 -2.32 -7.23
C TYR A 140 -5.64 -1.02 -6.88
N ASN A 141 -6.53 -0.59 -7.77
CA ASN A 141 -7.44 0.51 -7.53
C ASN A 141 -8.82 -0.05 -7.12
N PRO A 142 -9.26 0.13 -5.86
CA PRO A 142 -10.53 -0.42 -5.38
C PRO A 142 -11.76 0.30 -5.95
N LEU A 143 -11.64 1.54 -6.44
CA LEU A 143 -12.76 2.30 -7.01
C LEU A 143 -13.19 1.76 -8.38
N THR A 144 -12.22 1.30 -9.17
CA THR A 144 -12.43 0.76 -10.51
C THR A 144 -12.32 -0.76 -10.57
N ASP A 145 -12.02 -1.41 -9.43
CA ASP A 145 -11.76 -2.85 -9.32
C ASP A 145 -10.75 -3.34 -10.37
N SER A 146 -9.63 -2.64 -10.50
CA SER A 146 -8.66 -2.86 -11.58
C SER A 146 -7.23 -2.93 -11.09
N TRP A 147 -6.45 -3.80 -11.73
CA TRP A 147 -5.02 -3.93 -11.50
C TRP A 147 -4.18 -3.29 -12.61
N LEU A 148 -3.06 -2.69 -12.21
CA LEU A 148 -1.99 -2.25 -13.08
C LEU A 148 -0.69 -2.95 -12.68
N THR A 149 0.12 -3.32 -13.65
CA THR A 149 1.45 -3.86 -13.39
C THR A 149 2.39 -2.75 -12.91
N THR A 150 3.28 -3.10 -11.99
CA THR A 150 4.40 -2.23 -11.62
C THR A 150 5.54 -2.43 -12.62
N SER A 151 6.24 -1.37 -13.00
CA SER A 151 7.49 -1.49 -13.75
C SER A 151 8.56 -2.18 -12.91
N THR A 152 9.34 -3.06 -13.54
CA THR A 152 10.54 -3.70 -12.98
C THR A 152 11.80 -2.99 -13.46
#